data_AF-A0A9D7D9F2-F1
#
_entry.id   AF-A0A9D7D9F2-F1
#
_cell.length_a   1.000
_cell.length_b   1.000
_cell.length_c   1.000
_cell.angle_alpha   90.00
_cell.angle_beta   90.00
_cell.angle_gamma   90.00
#
_symmetry.space_group_name_H-M   'P 1'
#
loop_
_entity.id
_entity.type
_entity.pdbx_description
1 polymer ?
#
loop_
_entity_poly.entity_id
_entity_poly.type
_entity_poly.pdbx_seq_one_letter_code
_entity_poly.pdbx_strand_id
1 'polypeptide(L)'
;MYGEFRRDFVVPTESRRQASAAFNLLREAVAAALPKTKSSEAGMATRLVWAAMHGVVSLEAHDLLGTPDQCERLFTSAIAAAARTYDIRL
;
A
#
# COMPACT_ATOMS: atom_id res chain seq x y z
N MET A 1 -6.96 -4.40 8.67
CA MET A 1 -5.92 -5.30 9.26
C MET A 1 -6.59 -6.64 9.55
N TYR A 2 -5.88 -7.76 9.45
CA TYR A 2 -6.31 -9.16 9.59
C TYR A 2 -7.05 -9.53 10.90
N GLY A 3 -8.16 -8.87 11.22
CA GLY A 3 -8.87 -8.99 12.51
C GLY A 3 -10.10 -9.90 12.51
N GLU A 4 -10.70 -10.18 11.35
CA GLU A 4 -11.88 -11.05 11.23
C GLU A 4 -11.56 -12.48 10.81
N PHE A 5 -10.27 -12.75 10.59
CA PHE A 5 -9.83 -14.08 10.27
C PHE A 5 -9.87 -14.91 11.56
N ARG A 6 -10.78 -15.90 11.58
CA ARG A 6 -10.91 -16.90 12.65
C ARG A 6 -9.53 -17.40 13.08
N ARG A 7 -9.37 -17.79 14.36
CA ARG A 7 -8.10 -18.23 14.98
C ARG A 7 -7.21 -19.18 14.15
N ASP A 8 -7.80 -19.91 13.21
CA ASP A 8 -7.12 -20.92 12.38
C ASP A 8 -6.93 -20.52 10.91
N PHE A 9 -7.23 -19.27 10.55
CA PHE A 9 -7.08 -18.82 9.17
C PHE A 9 -5.60 -18.66 8.82
N VAL A 10 -5.14 -19.51 7.91
CA VAL A 10 -3.84 -19.40 7.26
C VAL A 10 -4.06 -18.80 5.88
N VAL A 11 -3.42 -17.65 5.60
CA VAL A 11 -3.44 -17.06 4.26
C VAL A 11 -2.90 -18.10 3.27
N PRO A 12 -3.66 -18.46 2.21
CA PRO A 12 -3.22 -19.44 1.23
C PRO A 12 -1.85 -19.09 0.66
N THR A 13 -1.01 -20.11 0.41
CA THR A 13 0.35 -19.90 -0.10
C THR A 13 0.36 -19.12 -1.40
N GLU A 14 -0.60 -19.38 -2.29
CA GLU A 14 -0.72 -18.65 -3.55
C GLU A 14 -1.04 -17.17 -3.34
N SER A 15 -1.93 -16.84 -2.40
CA SER A 15 -2.23 -15.45 -2.04
C SER A 15 -0.99 -14.73 -1.49
N ARG A 16 -0.16 -15.41 -0.68
CA ARG A 16 1.12 -14.85 -0.22
C ARG A 16 2.10 -14.62 -1.37
N ARG A 17 2.16 -15.55 -2.33
CA ARG A 17 3.02 -15.43 -3.52
C ARG A 17 2.60 -14.23 -4.38
N GLN A 18 1.31 -14.07 -4.62
CA GLN A 18 0.76 -12.95 -5.39
C GLN A 18 0.99 -11.61 -4.67
N ALA A 19 0.74 -11.55 -3.36
CA ALA A 19 1.02 -10.36 -2.56
C ALA A 19 2.51 -9.98 -2.61
N SER A 20 3.42 -10.97 -2.53
CA SER A 20 4.86 -10.73 -2.66
C SER A 20 5.24 -10.25 -4.06
N ALA A 21 4.62 -10.79 -5.13
CA ALA A 21 4.87 -10.34 -6.49
C ALA A 21 4.42 -8.88 -6.69
N ALA A 22 3.22 -8.53 -6.23
CA ALA A 22 2.71 -7.17 -6.28
C ALA A 22 3.57 -6.19 -5.47
N PHE A 23 4.02 -6.60 -4.28
CA PHE A 23 4.91 -5.79 -3.45
C PHE A 23 6.27 -5.55 -4.15
N ASN A 24 6.81 -6.55 -4.84
CA ASN A 24 8.07 -6.39 -5.58
C ASN A 24 7.94 -5.41 -6.75
N LEU A 25 6.83 -5.46 -7.50
CA LEU A 25 6.55 -4.48 -8.55
C LEU A 25 6.43 -3.07 -7.99
N LEU A 26 5.74 -2.90 -6.85
CA LEU A 26 5.66 -1.61 -6.18
C LEU A 26 7.05 -1.12 -5.75
N ARG A 27 7.88 -2.02 -5.20
CA ARG A 27 9.24 -1.68 -4.78
C ARG A 27 10.09 -1.17 -5.94
N GLU A 28 9.99 -1.81 -7.10
CA GLU A 28 10.70 -1.38 -8.31
C GLU A 28 10.22 0.00 -8.78
N ALA A 29 8.91 0.22 -8.80
CA ALA A 29 8.32 1.52 -9.17
C ALA A 29 8.75 2.63 -8.20
N VAL A 30 8.69 2.37 -6.89
CA VAL A 30 9.12 3.34 -5.86
C VAL A 30 10.61 3.63 -5.98
N ALA A 31 11.45 2.62 -6.18
CA ALA A 31 12.89 2.83 -6.36
C ALA A 31 13.21 3.67 -7.60
N ALA A 32 12.47 3.47 -8.70
CA ALA A 32 12.63 4.25 -9.92
C ALA A 32 12.15 5.71 -9.77
N ALA A 33 11.12 5.95 -8.96
CA ALA A 33 10.54 7.27 -8.73
C ALA A 33 11.22 8.06 -7.59
N LEU A 34 12.08 7.41 -6.80
CA LEU A 34 12.80 8.05 -5.70
C LEU A 34 13.97 8.91 -6.22
N PRO A 35 14.25 10.07 -5.58
CA PRO A 35 15.49 10.80 -5.84
C PRO A 35 16.72 9.93 -5.52
N LYS A 36 17.77 10.02 -6.36
CA LYS A 36 19.01 9.25 -6.15
C LYS A 36 19.63 9.44 -4.76
N THR A 37 19.48 10.64 -4.19
CA THR A 37 19.95 11.00 -2.84
C THR A 37 19.27 10.21 -1.72
N LYS A 38 18.10 9.62 -1.99
CA LYS A 38 17.31 8.85 -1.03
C LYS A 38 17.24 7.35 -1.36
N SER A 39 18.04 6.85 -2.31
CA SER A 39 17.96 5.45 -2.78
C SER A 39 17.99 4.40 -1.66
N SER A 40 18.69 4.67 -0.55
CA SER A 40 18.72 3.81 0.65
C SER A 40 17.37 3.69 1.36
N GLU A 41 16.47 4.65 1.18
CA GLU A 41 15.14 4.71 1.80
C GLU A 41 14.06 3.98 1.00
N ALA A 42 14.36 3.52 -0.23
CA ALA A 42 13.38 2.90 -1.13
C ALA A 42 12.58 1.76 -0.48
N GLY A 43 13.23 0.97 0.38
CA GLY A 43 12.55 -0.10 1.12
C GLY A 43 11.52 0.41 2.13
N MET A 44 11.80 1.51 2.84
CA MET A 44 10.83 2.09 3.78
C MET A 44 9.73 2.84 3.04
N ALA A 45 10.08 3.59 1.99
CA ALA A 45 9.14 4.26 1.11
C ALA A 45 8.11 3.28 0.52
N THR A 46 8.57 2.12 0.04
CA THR A 46 7.69 1.06 -0.47
C THR A 46 6.70 0.58 0.59
N ARG A 47 7.17 0.33 1.82
CA ARG A 47 6.31 -0.13 2.92
C ARG A 47 5.29 0.92 3.33
N LEU A 48 5.66 2.21 3.31
CA LEU A 48 4.73 3.29 3.62
C LEU A 48 3.62 3.38 2.56
N VAL A 49 3.98 3.36 1.28
CA VAL A 49 2.99 3.37 0.18
C VAL A 49 2.08 2.15 0.25
N TRP A 50 2.64 0.96 0.45
CA TRP A 50 1.89 -0.28 0.61
C TRP A 50 0.92 -0.21 1.80
N ALA A 51 1.37 0.29 2.96
CA ALA A 51 0.52 0.46 4.14
C ALA A 51 -0.63 1.45 3.90
N ALA A 52 -0.37 2.55 3.18
CA ALA A 52 -1.39 3.53 2.81
C ALA A 52 -2.46 2.91 1.88
N MET A 53 -2.05 2.18 0.84
CA MET A 53 -2.98 1.45 -0.05
C MET A 53 -3.87 0.49 0.74
N HIS A 54 -3.25 -0.35 1.58
CA HIS A 54 -3.97 -1.33 2.37
C HIS A 54 -4.86 -0.72 3.45
N GLY A 55 -4.49 0.44 4.00
CA GLY A 55 -5.34 1.19 4.92
C GLY A 55 -6.67 1.54 4.28
N VAL A 56 -6.63 2.12 3.08
CA VAL A 56 -7.85 2.53 2.35
C VAL A 56 -8.69 1.32 1.94
N VAL A 57 -8.07 0.30 1.33
CA VAL A 57 -8.78 -0.95 0.97
C VAL A 57 -9.38 -1.63 2.20
N SER A 58 -8.69 -1.60 3.34
CA SER A 58 -9.23 -2.16 4.58
C SER A 58 -10.42 -1.37 5.10
N LEU A 59 -10.45 -0.05 4.97
CA LEU A 59 -11.60 0.76 5.40
C LEU A 59 -12.79 0.52 4.46
N GLU A 60 -12.57 0.47 3.15
CA GLU A 60 -13.59 0.14 2.15
C GLU A 60 -14.21 -1.25 2.41
N ALA A 61 -13.37 -2.27 2.64
CA ALA A 61 -13.82 -3.64 2.87
C ALA A 61 -14.69 -3.83 4.13
N HIS A 62 -14.63 -2.88 5.09
CA HIS A 62 -15.44 -2.91 6.32
C HIS A 62 -16.57 -1.88 6.27
N ASP A 63 -16.89 -1.33 5.10
CA ASP A 63 -17.94 -0.31 4.91
C ASP A 63 -17.71 0.95 5.78
N LEU A 64 -16.43 1.27 6.03
CA LEU A 64 -16.01 2.45 6.79
C LEU A 64 -15.68 3.65 5.90
N LEU A 65 -15.72 3.45 4.57
CA LEU A 65 -15.64 4.49 3.56
C LEU A 65 -16.95 4.48 2.79
N GLY A 66 -17.65 5.62 2.74
CA GLY A 66 -19.01 5.68 2.23
C GLY A 66 -19.13 5.35 0.73
N THR A 67 -19.22 6.36 -0.12
CA THR A 67 -19.42 6.14 -1.57
C THR A 67 -18.11 5.74 -2.28
N PRO A 68 -18.15 5.03 -3.43
CA PRO A 68 -16.96 4.75 -4.23
C PRO A 68 -16.07 5.97 -4.52
N ASP A 69 -16.68 7.12 -4.81
CA ASP A 69 -15.95 8.39 -5.04
C ASP A 69 -15.18 8.85 -3.79
N GLN A 70 -15.67 8.56 -2.58
CA GLN A 70 -14.97 8.86 -1.33
C GLN A 70 -13.78 7.91 -1.15
N CYS A 71 -13.93 6.63 -1.51
CA CYS A 71 -12.83 5.66 -1.50
C CYS A 71 -11.70 6.10 -2.44
N GLU A 72 -12.03 6.48 -3.68
CA GLU A 72 -11.05 6.91 -4.68
C GLU A 72 -10.32 8.19 -4.23
N ARG A 73 -11.05 9.18 -3.70
CA ARG A 73 -10.45 10.41 -3.17
C ARG A 73 -9.52 10.14 -2.00
N LEU A 74 -9.91 9.25 -1.07
CA LEU A 74 -9.07 8.91 0.07
C LEU A 74 -7.84 8.13 -0.38
N PHE A 75 -7.99 7.18 -1.30
CA PHE A 75 -6.88 6.44 -1.89
C PHE A 75 -5.84 7.40 -2.48
N THR A 76 -6.29 8.28 -3.38
CA THR A 76 -5.41 9.25 -4.04
C THR A 76 -4.72 10.16 -3.02
N SER A 77 -5.47 10.65 -2.02
CA SER A 77 -4.92 11.52 -0.98
C SER A 77 -3.89 10.83 -0.09
N ALA A 78 -4.15 9.57 0.31
CA ALA A 78 -3.26 8.79 1.16
C ALA A 78 -1.95 8.45 0.44
N ILE A 79 -2.03 8.07 -0.84
CA ILE A 79 -0.85 7.79 -1.66
C ILE A 79 -0.04 9.05 -1.92
N ALA A 80 -0.69 10.16 -2.25
CA ALA A 80 -0.02 11.45 -2.42
C ALA A 80 0.67 11.91 -1.12
N ALA A 81 0.06 11.68 0.05
CA ALA A 81 0.69 11.97 1.34
C ALA A 81 1.92 11.09 1.60
N ALA A 82 1.82 9.78 1.36
CA ALA A 82 2.95 8.85 1.49
C ALA A 82 4.11 9.20 0.54
N ALA A 83 3.79 9.58 -0.70
CA ALA A 83 4.76 10.00 -1.71
C ALA A 83 5.51 11.26 -1.31
N ARG A 84 4.80 12.27 -0.78
CA ARG A 84 5.42 13.52 -0.30
C ARG A 84 6.42 13.30 0.83
N THR A 85 6.20 12.33 1.72
CA THR A 85 7.16 12.00 2.79
C THR A 85 8.55 11.64 2.25
N TYR A 86 8.60 11.01 1.08
CA TYR A 86 9.85 10.53 0.46
C TYR A 86 10.26 11.30 -0.80
N ASP A 87 9.57 12.39 -1.13
CA ASP A 87 9.73 13.14 -2.39
C ASP A 87 9.62 12.26 -3.64
N ILE A 88 8.73 11.25 -3.59
CA ILE A 88 8.41 10.40 -4.74
C ILE A 88 7.62 11.23 -5.75
N ARG A 89 8.08 11.23 -7.00
CA ARG A 89 7.34 11.84 -8.11
C ARG A 89 6.40 10.80 -8.70
N LEU A 90 5.13 10.84 -8.27
CA LEU A 90 4.03 10.06 -8.85
C LEU A 90 3.38 10.81 -10.01
#